data_AF-A0A3B0S902-F1
#
_entry.id   AF-A0A3B0S902-F1
#
_cell.length_a   1.000
_cell.length_b   1.000
_cell.length_c   1.000
_cell.angle_alpha   90.00
_cell.angle_beta   90.00
_cell.angle_gamma   90.00
#
_symmetry.space_group_name_H-M   'P 1'
#
loop_
_entity.id
_entity.type
_entity.pdbx_description
1 polymer ?
#
loop_
_entity_poly.entity_id
_entity_poly.type
_entity_poly.pdbx_seq_one_letter_code
_entity_poly.pdbx_strand_id
1 'polypeptide(L)'
;MFWIVSAFLLLIALAIILIPLFRYREDAEQDQSQSINVYKAQLKELDGDQKNDQLSKAEAVSARLEIERRLLKIAGNSEDKAEKTGTSTARPILIMVTVLVFLGSYGFYLLIGNPGMPDFPLDEQKNSAARMTKEDAKSPEMINEVAILKTYLAQKPDDIEAWRTLGQLETDLHNRPEAAKAFQRWHELDPNNIDSAVVYAESLIILSDGRVGPAALLVLNRARKIQPQNPGVRHYMALAEYQDGKVEQALAGWKALAADSKPGAPWLNALNRWIRKAEKELGLPSSIARGTGPALSAEQRATVADMSPAERAKMIKSMVARLQSKMDENPENIEGWFRLAKAYSVLGQKEDAIKAMEQAIKYAPDDQKPQIKKQLEILKKQE
;
A
#
# COMPACT_ATOMS: atom_id res chain seq x y z
N MET A 1 -21.62 12.57 -11.35
CA MET A 1 -21.38 14.04 -11.47
C MET A 1 -19.89 14.38 -11.63
N PHE A 2 -19.01 13.65 -10.95
CA PHE A 2 -17.56 13.83 -10.97
C PHE A 2 -16.92 13.90 -12.38
N TRP A 3 -17.32 13.02 -13.29
CA TRP A 3 -16.79 12.96 -14.66
C TRP A 3 -17.05 14.23 -15.48
N ILE A 4 -18.22 14.83 -15.32
CA ILE A 4 -18.61 16.06 -16.01
C ILE A 4 -17.81 17.25 -15.47
N VAL A 5 -17.65 17.33 -14.15
CA VAL A 5 -16.85 18.38 -13.49
C VAL A 5 -15.38 18.25 -13.87
N SER A 6 -14.84 17.04 -13.90
CA SER A 6 -13.44 16.78 -14.25
C SER A 6 -13.16 17.11 -15.72
N ALA A 7 -14.05 16.71 -16.65
CA ALA A 7 -13.93 17.07 -18.07
C ALA A 7 -14.01 18.59 -18.29
N PHE A 8 -14.88 19.27 -17.54
CA PHE A 8 -15.02 20.72 -17.60
C PHE A 8 -13.77 21.46 -17.09
N LEU A 9 -13.20 21.03 -15.96
CA LEU A 9 -11.95 21.58 -15.43
C LEU A 9 -10.76 21.37 -16.37
N LEU A 10 -10.71 20.21 -17.06
CA LEU A 10 -9.67 19.90 -18.03
C LEU A 10 -9.75 20.81 -19.27
N LEU A 11 -10.96 21.10 -19.75
CA LEU A 11 -11.18 22.06 -20.84
C LEU A 11 -10.75 23.48 -20.46
N ILE A 12 -11.03 23.92 -19.22
CA ILE A 12 -10.59 25.22 -18.72
C ILE A 12 -9.06 25.29 -18.68
N ALA A 13 -8.39 24.26 -18.17
CA ALA A 13 -6.92 24.21 -18.11
C ALA A 13 -6.29 24.29 -19.51
N LEU A 14 -6.84 23.56 -20.49
CA LEU A 14 -6.41 23.62 -21.89
C LEU A 14 -6.64 25.02 -22.50
N ALA A 15 -7.79 25.64 -22.21
CA ALA A 15 -8.09 26.99 -22.69
C ALA A 15 -7.11 28.03 -22.15
N ILE A 16 -6.77 27.98 -20.85
CA ILE A 16 -5.80 28.90 -20.22
C ILE A 16 -4.42 28.82 -20.88
N ILE A 17 -4.01 27.64 -21.34
CA ILE A 17 -2.71 27.44 -21.99
C ILE A 17 -2.75 27.81 -23.48
N LEU A 18 -3.82 27.42 -24.19
CA LEU A 18 -3.90 27.57 -25.64
C LEU A 18 -4.28 29.00 -26.07
N ILE A 19 -5.17 29.68 -25.36
CA ILE A 19 -5.64 31.05 -25.69
C ILE A 19 -4.49 32.08 -25.78
N PRO A 20 -3.58 32.21 -24.78
CA PRO A 20 -2.48 33.19 -24.86
C PRO A 20 -1.50 32.85 -25.98
N LEU A 21 -1.40 31.58 -26.38
CA LEU A 21 -0.57 31.16 -27.49
C LEU A 21 -1.10 31.73 -28.82
N PHE A 22 -2.41 31.69 -29.03
CA PHE A 22 -3.03 32.19 -30.28
C PHE A 22 -3.14 33.72 -30.31
N ARG A 23 -3.46 34.37 -29.19
CA ARG A 23 -3.64 35.84 -29.12
C ARG A 23 -2.36 36.64 -29.38
N TYR A 24 -1.18 36.12 -29.01
CA TYR A 24 0.09 36.81 -29.22
C TYR A 24 0.43 37.09 -30.70
N ARG A 25 -0.15 36.34 -31.64
CA ARG A 25 0.08 36.54 -33.08
C ARG A 25 -0.85 37.61 -33.69
N GLU A 26 -2.10 37.65 -33.25
CA GLU A 26 -3.07 38.68 -33.68
C GLU A 26 -2.66 40.06 -33.18
N ASP A 27 -2.24 40.17 -31.92
CA ASP A 27 -1.81 41.45 -31.33
C ASP A 27 -0.57 42.04 -32.05
N ALA A 28 0.37 41.17 -32.47
CA ALA A 28 1.58 41.59 -33.18
C ALA A 28 1.31 42.04 -34.64
N GLU A 29 0.40 41.36 -35.34
CA GLU A 29 -0.01 41.76 -36.71
C GLU A 29 -0.85 43.04 -36.69
N GLN A 30 -1.69 43.23 -35.66
CA GLN A 30 -2.54 44.41 -35.50
C GLN A 30 -1.74 45.68 -35.16
N ASP A 31 -0.80 45.62 -34.20
CA ASP A 31 0.06 46.76 -33.81
C ASP A 31 0.93 47.26 -35.00
N GLN A 32 1.40 46.32 -35.82
CA GLN A 32 2.16 46.63 -37.02
C GLN A 32 1.32 47.35 -38.09
N SER A 33 0.11 46.85 -38.37
CA SER A 33 -0.80 47.47 -39.34
C SER A 33 -1.22 48.90 -38.94
N GLN A 34 -1.41 49.14 -37.63
CA GLN A 34 -1.71 50.46 -37.09
C GLN A 34 -0.53 51.41 -37.27
N SER A 35 0.70 50.99 -36.97
CA SER A 35 1.90 51.82 -37.14
C SER A 35 2.11 52.26 -38.60
N ILE A 36 1.89 51.37 -39.58
CA ILE A 36 2.01 51.68 -41.01
C ILE A 36 0.98 52.74 -41.45
N ASN A 37 -0.25 52.64 -40.95
CA ASN A 37 -1.31 53.60 -41.28
C ASN A 37 -1.03 55.00 -40.70
N VAL A 38 -0.41 55.08 -39.52
CA VAL A 38 0.02 56.36 -38.92
C VAL A 38 1.08 57.04 -39.78
N TYR A 39 2.11 56.32 -40.24
CA TYR A 39 3.14 56.90 -41.10
C TYR A 39 2.61 57.33 -42.48
N LYS A 40 1.62 56.60 -43.04
CA LYS A 40 0.93 57.03 -44.26
C LYS A 40 0.13 58.32 -44.06
N ALA A 41 -0.50 58.49 -42.90
CA ALA A 41 -1.20 59.72 -42.56
C ALA A 41 -0.22 60.90 -42.41
N GLN A 42 0.93 60.70 -41.77
CA GLN A 42 1.99 61.72 -41.64
C GLN A 42 2.54 62.18 -42.99
N LEU A 43 2.73 61.27 -43.97
CA LEU A 43 3.14 61.66 -45.32
C LEU A 43 2.07 62.52 -46.02
N LYS A 44 0.80 62.22 -45.80
CA LYS A 44 -0.32 62.98 -46.38
C LYS A 44 -0.48 64.36 -45.75
N GLU A 45 -0.23 64.47 -44.45
CA GLU A 45 -0.22 65.72 -43.71
C GLU A 45 0.93 66.62 -44.18
N LEU A 46 2.14 66.04 -44.32
CA LEU A 46 3.30 66.73 -44.86
C LEU A 46 3.06 67.30 -46.27
N ASP A 47 2.35 66.55 -47.13
CA ASP A 47 1.95 67.02 -48.46
C ASP A 47 0.94 68.19 -48.40
N GLY A 48 0.14 68.27 -47.34
CA GLY A 48 -0.77 69.39 -47.06
C GLY A 48 -0.01 70.62 -46.58
N ASP A 49 0.91 70.45 -45.64
CA ASP A 49 1.70 71.53 -45.06
C ASP A 49 2.63 72.19 -46.10
N GLN A 50 3.18 71.40 -47.03
CA GLN A 50 3.94 71.92 -48.16
C GLN A 50 3.06 72.71 -49.15
N LYS A 51 1.81 72.30 -49.38
CA LYS A 51 0.86 73.01 -50.26
C LYS A 51 0.34 74.30 -49.66
N ASN A 52 0.29 74.38 -48.33
CA ASN A 52 -0.17 75.53 -47.58
C ASN A 52 0.98 76.50 -47.21
N ASP A 53 2.16 76.33 -47.81
CA ASP A 53 3.39 77.10 -47.56
C ASP A 53 3.83 77.15 -46.08
N GLN A 54 3.43 76.16 -45.27
CA GLN A 54 3.78 76.06 -43.84
C GLN A 54 5.15 75.42 -43.61
N LEU A 55 5.70 74.76 -44.65
CA LEU A 55 7.00 74.09 -44.61
C LEU A 55 7.83 74.45 -45.85
N SER A 56 9.13 74.67 -45.69
CA SER A 56 10.00 74.90 -46.85
C SER A 56 10.20 73.61 -47.66
N LYS A 57 10.44 73.74 -48.97
CA LYS A 57 10.67 72.57 -49.85
C LYS A 57 11.85 71.69 -49.39
N ALA A 58 12.89 72.30 -48.83
CA ALA A 58 14.06 71.57 -48.34
C ALA A 58 13.73 70.75 -47.08
N GLU A 59 12.96 71.33 -46.16
CA GLU A 59 12.51 70.65 -44.93
C GLU A 59 11.55 69.51 -45.27
N ALA A 60 10.60 69.72 -46.19
CA ALA A 60 9.63 68.71 -46.61
C ALA A 60 10.32 67.47 -47.23
N VAL A 61 11.35 67.68 -48.06
CA VAL A 61 12.14 66.58 -48.63
C VAL A 61 12.86 65.80 -47.55
N SER A 62 13.46 66.48 -46.56
CA SER A 62 14.18 65.80 -45.47
C SER A 62 13.25 65.00 -44.55
N ALA A 63 12.10 65.58 -44.18
CA ALA A 63 11.09 64.92 -43.34
C ALA A 63 10.47 63.70 -44.04
N ARG A 64 10.17 63.83 -45.34
CA ARG A 64 9.66 62.73 -46.17
C ARG A 64 10.65 61.57 -46.23
N LEU A 65 11.94 61.85 -46.47
CA LEU A 65 13.00 60.83 -46.50
C LEU A 65 13.12 60.07 -45.17
N GLU A 66 13.01 60.76 -44.03
CA GLU A 66 13.06 60.11 -42.73
C GLU A 66 11.83 59.23 -42.47
N ILE A 67 10.63 59.71 -42.79
CA ILE A 67 9.39 58.94 -42.65
C ILE A 67 9.41 57.71 -43.56
N GLU A 68 9.79 57.86 -44.83
CA GLU A 68 9.91 56.76 -45.79
C GLU A 68 10.96 55.73 -45.33
N ARG A 69 12.10 56.17 -44.77
CA ARG A 69 13.12 55.27 -44.20
C ARG A 69 12.60 54.50 -42.99
N ARG A 70 11.83 55.14 -42.09
CA ARG A 70 11.21 54.48 -40.93
C ARG A 70 10.13 53.49 -41.37
N LEU A 71 9.34 53.84 -42.38
CA LEU A 71 8.32 52.97 -42.98
C LEU A 71 8.97 51.74 -43.63
N LEU A 72 10.06 51.92 -44.38
CA LEU A 72 10.83 50.83 -44.99
C LEU A 72 11.47 49.91 -43.92
N LYS A 73 11.91 50.45 -42.77
CA LYS A 73 12.44 49.62 -41.67
C LYS A 73 11.36 48.73 -41.05
N ILE A 74 10.12 49.22 -40.94
CA ILE A 74 8.98 48.45 -40.43
C ILE A 74 8.51 47.43 -41.47
N ALA A 75 8.46 47.80 -42.75
CA ALA A 75 8.12 46.90 -43.85
C ALA A 75 9.17 45.80 -44.06
N GLY A 76 10.46 46.16 -44.10
CA GLY A 76 11.58 45.22 -44.28
C GLY A 76 11.75 44.24 -43.11
N ASN A 77 11.49 44.67 -41.86
CA ASN A 77 11.40 43.74 -40.73
C ASN A 77 10.27 42.70 -40.86
N SER A 78 9.29 42.92 -41.75
CA SER A 78 8.19 41.96 -42.01
C SER A 78 8.64 40.85 -42.96
N GLU A 79 9.36 41.21 -44.02
CA GLU A 79 9.91 40.24 -44.98
C GLU A 79 11.01 39.39 -44.34
N ASP A 80 11.91 40.03 -43.57
CA ASP A 80 13.00 39.34 -42.86
C ASP A 80 12.50 38.44 -41.71
N LYS A 81 11.35 38.76 -41.11
CA LYS A 81 10.66 37.89 -40.14
C LYS A 81 9.84 36.80 -40.80
N ALA A 82 9.21 37.05 -41.95
CA ALA A 82 8.47 36.03 -42.69
C ALA A 82 9.39 34.92 -43.23
N GLU A 83 10.64 35.25 -43.60
CA GLU A 83 11.65 34.28 -44.03
C GLU A 83 12.35 33.56 -42.86
N LYS A 84 12.47 34.20 -41.69
CA LYS A 84 13.12 33.62 -40.49
C LYS A 84 12.19 32.95 -39.49
N THR A 85 10.88 32.91 -39.74
CA THR A 85 9.98 31.97 -39.05
C THR A 85 10.00 30.61 -39.74
N GLY A 86 11.16 29.95 -39.72
CA GLY A 86 11.17 28.50 -39.70
C GLY A 86 10.22 28.08 -38.59
N THR A 87 9.21 27.26 -38.93
CA THR A 87 8.22 26.76 -37.99
C THR A 87 8.94 26.32 -36.72
N SER A 88 8.73 27.04 -35.61
CA SER A 88 9.29 26.65 -34.33
C SER A 88 8.71 25.27 -34.01
N THR A 89 9.48 24.23 -34.32
CA THR A 89 9.13 22.82 -34.14
C THR A 89 8.76 22.54 -32.68
N ALA A 90 9.22 23.38 -31.74
CA ALA A 90 8.84 23.35 -30.34
C ALA A 90 7.33 23.50 -30.10
N ARG A 91 6.59 24.22 -30.95
CA ARG A 91 5.16 24.52 -30.73
C ARG A 91 4.22 23.35 -31.02
N PRO A 92 4.28 22.66 -32.18
CA PRO A 92 3.54 21.40 -32.37
C PRO A 92 4.02 20.31 -31.41
N ILE A 93 5.32 20.28 -31.05
CA ILE A 93 5.85 19.34 -30.05
C ILE A 93 5.23 19.60 -28.67
N LEU A 94 5.12 20.84 -28.20
CA LEU A 94 4.49 21.17 -26.92
C LEU A 94 3.01 20.79 -26.89
N ILE A 95 2.28 21.04 -27.98
CA ILE A 95 0.88 20.63 -28.11
C ILE A 95 0.78 19.10 -28.09
N MET A 96 1.63 18.40 -28.87
CA MET A 96 1.66 16.94 -28.94
C MET A 96 2.00 16.32 -27.58
N VAL A 97 3.01 16.85 -26.87
CA VAL A 97 3.40 16.38 -25.52
C VAL A 97 2.27 16.61 -24.52
N THR A 98 1.61 17.77 -24.56
CA THR A 98 0.47 18.06 -23.67
C THR A 98 -0.65 17.05 -23.91
N VAL A 99 -1.05 16.85 -25.17
CA VAL A 99 -2.09 15.88 -25.54
C VAL A 99 -1.69 14.45 -25.16
N LEU A 100 -0.43 14.05 -25.38
CA LEU A 100 0.09 12.73 -25.01
C LEU A 100 0.06 12.49 -23.51
N VAL A 101 0.42 13.49 -22.69
CA VAL A 101 0.38 13.35 -21.23
C VAL A 101 -1.06 13.17 -20.74
N PHE A 102 -2.02 13.93 -21.29
CA PHE A 102 -3.43 13.79 -20.91
C PHE A 102 -4.04 12.47 -21.36
N LEU A 103 -3.85 12.08 -22.63
CA LEU A 103 -4.36 10.81 -23.16
C LEU A 103 -3.66 9.61 -22.50
N GLY A 104 -2.36 9.71 -22.26
CA GLY A 104 -1.56 8.72 -21.57
C GLY A 104 -2.02 8.52 -20.14
N SER A 105 -2.23 9.61 -19.38
CA SER A 105 -2.77 9.58 -18.02
C SER A 105 -4.16 8.94 -17.97
N TYR A 106 -5.04 9.30 -18.90
CA TYR A 106 -6.37 8.69 -19.02
C TYR A 106 -6.29 7.20 -19.34
N GLY A 107 -5.44 6.78 -20.28
CA GLY A 107 -5.21 5.37 -20.60
C GLY A 107 -4.61 4.59 -19.43
N PHE A 108 -3.68 5.19 -18.69
CA PHE A 108 -3.10 4.59 -17.49
C PHE A 108 -4.13 4.40 -16.38
N TYR A 109 -5.04 5.37 -16.22
CA TYR A 109 -6.18 5.26 -15.31
C TYR A 109 -7.15 4.15 -15.73
N LEU A 110 -7.36 3.91 -17.03
CA LEU A 110 -8.17 2.77 -17.48
C LEU A 110 -7.48 1.41 -17.26
N LEU A 111 -6.15 1.35 -17.28
CA LEU A 111 -5.37 0.13 -17.07
C LEU A 111 -5.23 -0.26 -15.59
N ILE A 112 -5.00 0.72 -14.70
CA ILE A 112 -4.71 0.48 -13.28
C ILE A 112 -5.86 0.93 -12.37
N GLY A 113 -6.64 1.92 -12.81
CA GLY A 113 -7.78 2.43 -12.06
C GLY A 113 -9.02 1.55 -12.20
N ASN A 114 -10.08 1.94 -11.50
CA ASN A 114 -11.35 1.22 -11.49
C ASN A 114 -12.47 2.11 -12.05
N PRO A 115 -12.54 2.31 -13.37
CA PRO A 115 -13.42 3.29 -14.02
C PRO A 115 -14.91 2.99 -13.83
N GLY A 116 -15.26 1.76 -13.43
CA GLY A 116 -16.63 1.34 -13.13
C GLY A 116 -17.01 1.48 -11.65
N MET A 117 -16.16 2.05 -10.79
CA MET A 117 -16.48 2.22 -9.37
C MET A 117 -17.61 3.25 -9.21
N PRO A 118 -18.78 2.88 -8.65
CA PRO A 118 -19.89 3.81 -8.46
C PRO A 118 -19.53 4.90 -7.45
N ASP A 119 -20.06 6.12 -7.64
CA ASP A 119 -19.96 7.22 -6.68
C ASP A 119 -20.58 6.75 -5.35
N PHE A 120 -19.78 6.56 -4.28
CA PHE A 120 -20.29 6.16 -2.96
C PHE A 120 -21.03 7.34 -2.30
N PRO A 121 -22.35 7.26 -2.09
CA PRO A 121 -23.06 8.26 -1.31
C PRO A 121 -22.58 8.21 0.15
N LEU A 122 -22.44 9.36 0.80
CA LEU A 122 -22.00 9.46 2.21
C LEU A 122 -22.85 8.62 3.19
N ASP A 123 -24.06 8.22 2.79
CA ASP A 123 -24.93 7.36 3.58
C ASP A 123 -24.56 5.86 3.53
N GLU A 124 -23.81 5.41 2.52
CA GLU A 124 -23.28 4.02 2.47
C GLU A 124 -22.04 3.83 3.36
N GLN A 125 -21.44 4.87 3.95
CA GLN A 125 -20.44 4.70 5.02
C GLN A 125 -21.06 4.09 6.29
N LYS A 126 -22.37 4.30 6.52
CA LYS A 126 -23.10 3.65 7.62
C LYS A 126 -23.49 2.21 7.31
N ASN A 127 -23.59 1.85 6.03
CA ASN A 127 -24.07 0.54 5.57
C ASN A 127 -22.98 -0.35 4.95
N SER A 128 -21.78 0.16 4.73
CA SER A 128 -20.60 -0.59 4.25
C SER A 128 -20.05 -1.54 5.31
N ALA A 129 -20.31 -1.27 6.60
CA ALA A 129 -20.15 -2.25 7.68
C ALA A 129 -21.05 -3.49 7.53
N ALA A 130 -22.12 -3.41 6.73
CA ALA A 130 -23.10 -4.49 6.54
C ALA A 130 -22.94 -5.29 5.23
N ARG A 131 -21.93 -5.00 4.41
CA ARG A 131 -21.69 -5.69 3.11
C ARG A 131 -20.31 -6.32 2.98
N MET A 132 -19.62 -6.58 4.09
CA MET A 132 -18.60 -7.62 4.14
C MET A 132 -19.31 -8.96 4.31
N THR A 133 -18.84 -9.95 3.56
CA THR A 133 -19.37 -11.31 3.37
C THR A 133 -20.08 -11.92 4.57
N LYS A 134 -21.19 -12.65 4.31
CA LYS A 134 -22.00 -13.44 5.26
C LYS A 134 -21.26 -14.62 5.95
N GLU A 135 -20.02 -14.41 6.39
CA GLU A 135 -19.22 -15.41 7.12
C GLU A 135 -18.78 -14.92 8.52
N ASP A 136 -19.08 -13.66 8.90
CA ASP A 136 -18.79 -13.09 10.22
C ASP A 136 -20.06 -12.85 11.04
N ALA A 137 -20.66 -13.92 11.56
CA ALA A 137 -21.76 -13.82 12.53
C ALA A 137 -21.35 -13.20 13.90
N LYS A 138 -20.17 -12.58 13.99
CA LYS A 138 -19.64 -11.89 15.19
C LYS A 138 -19.72 -10.36 15.11
N SER A 139 -20.05 -9.78 13.96
CA SER A 139 -19.86 -8.34 13.73
C SER A 139 -20.91 -7.40 14.38
N PRO A 140 -22.23 -7.70 14.40
CA PRO A 140 -23.21 -6.73 14.91
C PRO A 140 -23.08 -6.43 16.41
N GLU A 141 -22.81 -7.45 17.22
CA GLU A 141 -22.64 -7.32 18.66
C GLU A 141 -21.35 -6.56 18.99
N MET A 142 -20.24 -6.92 18.34
CA MET A 142 -18.94 -6.27 18.52
C MET A 142 -18.95 -4.80 18.05
N ILE A 143 -19.66 -4.49 16.95
CA ILE A 143 -19.87 -3.11 16.50
C ILE A 143 -20.66 -2.31 17.55
N ASN A 144 -21.69 -2.91 18.14
CA ASN A 144 -22.47 -2.28 19.20
C ASN A 144 -21.64 -2.06 20.48
N GLU A 145 -20.84 -3.05 20.88
CA GLU A 145 -19.89 -2.94 22.00
C GLU A 145 -18.90 -1.79 21.79
N VAL A 146 -18.32 -1.67 20.59
CA VAL A 146 -17.45 -0.54 20.23
C VAL A 146 -18.18 0.80 20.37
N ALA A 147 -19.43 0.90 19.93
CA ALA A 147 -20.22 2.14 20.04
C ALA A 147 -20.52 2.52 21.51
N ILE A 148 -20.90 1.54 22.33
CA ILE A 148 -21.10 1.70 23.77
C ILE A 148 -19.80 2.16 24.44
N LEU A 149 -18.69 1.49 24.13
CA LEU A 149 -17.38 1.76 24.72
C LEU A 149 -16.85 3.15 24.33
N LYS A 150 -17.05 3.58 23.08
CA LYS A 150 -16.73 4.96 22.66
C LYS A 150 -17.56 6.01 23.41
N THR A 151 -18.85 5.73 23.65
CA THR A 151 -19.73 6.63 24.42
C THR A 151 -19.31 6.70 25.89
N TYR A 152 -18.88 5.57 26.45
CA TYR A 152 -18.33 5.49 27.80
C TYR A 152 -17.03 6.29 27.92
N LEU A 153 -16.09 6.09 26.99
CA LEU A 153 -14.80 6.78 26.96
C LEU A 153 -14.94 8.29 26.73
N ALA A 154 -16.02 8.75 26.09
CA ALA A 154 -16.33 10.17 25.99
C ALA A 154 -16.62 10.81 27.37
N GLN A 155 -17.13 10.03 28.32
CA GLN A 155 -17.40 10.47 29.70
C GLN A 155 -16.24 10.16 30.66
N LYS A 156 -15.48 9.11 30.36
CA LYS A 156 -14.34 8.61 31.14
C LYS A 156 -13.08 8.50 30.27
N PRO A 157 -12.48 9.64 29.86
CA PRO A 157 -11.37 9.64 28.90
C PRO A 157 -10.06 9.08 29.47
N ASP A 158 -9.94 8.94 30.79
CA ASP A 158 -8.71 8.49 31.45
C ASP A 158 -8.76 6.99 31.83
N ASP A 159 -9.79 6.25 31.40
CA ASP A 159 -9.90 4.81 31.67
C ASP A 159 -9.00 4.00 30.74
N ILE A 160 -7.86 3.59 31.27
CA ILE A 160 -6.82 2.80 30.60
C ILE A 160 -7.36 1.48 30.03
N GLU A 161 -8.14 0.73 30.81
CA GLU A 161 -8.58 -0.62 30.41
C GLU A 161 -9.66 -0.52 29.32
N ALA A 162 -10.51 0.51 29.37
CA ALA A 162 -11.47 0.80 28.32
C ALA A 162 -10.77 1.16 26.99
N TRP A 163 -9.70 1.96 26.99
CA TRP A 163 -8.93 2.24 25.77
C TRP A 163 -8.22 1.01 25.21
N ARG A 164 -7.65 0.16 26.08
CA ARG A 164 -7.04 -1.11 25.69
C ARG A 164 -8.06 -2.03 25.03
N THR A 165 -9.23 -2.19 25.64
CA THR A 165 -10.32 -3.03 25.14
C THR A 165 -10.84 -2.50 23.79
N LEU A 166 -11.00 -1.19 23.67
CA LEU A 166 -11.41 -0.57 22.41
C LEU A 166 -10.41 -0.88 21.28
N GLY A 167 -9.11 -0.78 21.55
CA GLY A 167 -8.09 -1.10 20.55
C GLY A 167 -8.12 -2.57 20.11
N GLN A 168 -8.41 -3.50 21.02
CA GLN A 168 -8.57 -4.92 20.71
C GLN A 168 -9.80 -5.18 19.83
N LEU A 169 -10.96 -4.64 20.22
CA LEU A 169 -12.19 -4.78 19.45
C LEU A 169 -12.06 -4.18 18.04
N GLU A 170 -11.45 -3.01 17.91
CA GLU A 170 -11.20 -2.39 16.60
C GLU A 170 -10.19 -3.19 15.76
N THR A 171 -9.24 -3.88 16.39
CA THR A 171 -8.30 -4.80 15.70
C THR A 171 -9.03 -6.02 15.15
N ASP A 172 -9.92 -6.60 15.96
CA ASP A 172 -10.74 -7.76 15.58
C ASP A 172 -11.74 -7.41 14.46
N LEU A 173 -12.25 -6.17 14.46
CA LEU A 173 -13.06 -5.60 13.38
C LEU A 173 -12.25 -5.14 12.16
N HIS A 174 -10.92 -5.31 12.19
CA HIS A 174 -9.99 -4.88 11.14
C HIS A 174 -9.98 -3.36 10.86
N ASN A 175 -10.50 -2.54 11.77
CA ASN A 175 -10.45 -1.08 11.72
C ASN A 175 -9.09 -0.58 12.20
N ARG A 176 -8.06 -0.79 11.38
CA ARG A 176 -6.66 -0.46 11.71
C ARG A 176 -6.45 0.98 12.19
N PRO A 177 -7.05 2.03 11.58
CA PRO A 177 -6.85 3.41 12.03
C PRO A 177 -7.44 3.67 13.42
N GLU A 178 -8.61 3.13 13.71
CA GLU A 178 -9.31 3.27 14.99
C GLU A 178 -8.58 2.51 16.10
N ALA A 179 -8.12 1.29 15.80
CA ALA A 179 -7.30 0.51 16.72
C ALA A 179 -6.02 1.26 17.12
N ALA A 180 -5.32 1.85 16.15
CA ALA A 180 -4.11 2.63 16.41
C ALA A 180 -4.37 3.86 17.30
N LYS A 181 -5.49 4.57 17.09
CA LYS A 181 -5.89 5.70 17.95
C LYS A 181 -6.18 5.25 19.37
N ALA A 182 -6.87 4.13 19.55
CA ALA A 182 -7.20 3.61 20.88
C ALA A 182 -5.94 3.14 21.63
N PHE A 183 -5.04 2.42 20.97
CA PHE A 183 -3.75 2.03 21.55
C PHE A 183 -2.82 3.21 21.81
N GLN A 184 -2.87 4.26 20.98
CA GLN A 184 -2.19 5.51 21.26
C GLN A 184 -2.68 6.11 22.58
N ARG A 185 -4.00 6.22 22.79
CA ARG A 185 -4.57 6.74 24.04
C ARG A 185 -4.17 5.91 25.24
N TRP A 186 -4.22 4.58 25.13
CA TRP A 186 -3.72 3.69 26.18
C TRP A 186 -2.24 3.99 26.50
N HIS A 187 -1.39 4.10 25.48
CA HIS A 187 0.04 4.38 25.67
C HIS A 187 0.30 5.78 26.26
N GLU A 188 -0.51 6.79 25.91
CA GLU A 188 -0.42 8.14 26.48
C GLU A 188 -0.77 8.17 27.97
N LEU A 189 -1.78 7.40 28.39
CA LEU A 189 -2.23 7.30 29.78
C LEU A 189 -1.30 6.45 30.65
N ASP A 190 -0.64 5.45 30.07
CA ASP A 190 0.34 4.61 30.75
C ASP A 190 1.65 4.45 29.93
N PRO A 191 2.52 5.48 29.91
CA PRO A 191 3.71 5.51 29.06
C PRO A 191 4.83 4.54 29.46
N ASN A 192 4.75 3.96 30.66
CA ASN A 192 5.76 3.03 31.18
C ASN A 192 5.34 1.56 30.99
N ASN A 193 4.10 1.32 30.57
CA ASN A 193 3.61 0.01 30.23
C ASN A 193 4.14 -0.44 28.86
N ILE A 194 4.85 -1.57 28.87
CA ILE A 194 5.54 -2.07 27.67
C ILE A 194 4.56 -2.71 26.71
N ASP A 195 3.48 -3.31 27.21
CA ASP A 195 2.47 -3.92 26.37
C ASP A 195 1.73 -2.83 25.57
N SER A 196 1.38 -1.70 26.21
CA SER A 196 0.80 -0.54 25.51
C SER A 196 1.73 0.00 24.42
N ALA A 197 3.03 0.09 24.71
CA ALA A 197 4.04 0.58 23.77
C ALA A 197 4.19 -0.37 22.56
N VAL A 198 4.21 -1.68 22.81
CA VAL A 198 4.36 -2.71 21.76
C VAL A 198 3.14 -2.73 20.86
N VAL A 199 1.91 -2.76 21.39
CA VAL A 199 0.71 -2.80 20.54
C VAL A 199 0.50 -1.49 19.79
N TYR A 200 0.89 -0.35 20.39
CA TYR A 200 0.84 0.92 19.70
C TYR A 200 1.84 0.94 18.54
N ALA A 201 3.10 0.54 18.77
CA ALA A 201 4.10 0.43 17.71
C ALA A 201 3.67 -0.55 16.61
N GLU A 202 3.11 -1.71 16.97
CA GLU A 202 2.55 -2.68 16.03
C GLU A 202 1.44 -2.05 15.18
N SER A 203 0.52 -1.31 15.79
CA SER A 203 -0.57 -0.66 15.05
C SER A 203 -0.06 0.37 14.03
N LEU A 204 1.00 1.12 14.37
CA LEU A 204 1.67 2.05 13.45
C LEU A 204 2.36 1.31 12.29
N ILE A 205 2.96 0.15 12.56
CA ILE A 205 3.59 -0.72 11.55
C ILE A 205 2.53 -1.28 10.61
N ILE A 206 1.39 -1.73 11.14
CA ILE A 206 0.25 -2.23 10.35
C ILE A 206 -0.33 -1.14 9.44
N LEU A 207 -0.46 0.09 9.94
CA LEU A 207 -0.88 1.25 9.14
C LEU A 207 0.13 1.63 8.06
N SER A 208 1.40 1.25 8.24
CA SER A 208 2.50 1.48 7.30
C SER A 208 2.79 0.24 6.43
N ASP A 209 1.79 -0.62 6.23
CA ASP A 209 1.87 -1.87 5.45
C ASP A 209 3.03 -2.78 5.86
N GLY A 210 3.29 -2.87 7.16
CA GLY A 210 4.34 -3.70 7.74
C GLY A 210 5.70 -3.04 7.83
N ARG A 211 5.87 -1.77 7.41
CA ARG A 211 7.14 -1.03 7.57
C ARG A 211 7.28 -0.46 8.98
N VAL A 212 8.46 -0.63 9.56
CA VAL A 212 8.82 -0.02 10.84
C VAL A 212 9.28 1.42 10.62
N GLY A 213 8.31 2.34 10.61
CA GLY A 213 8.56 3.77 10.43
C GLY A 213 9.17 4.46 11.65
N PRO A 214 9.61 5.73 11.52
CA PRO A 214 10.25 6.48 12.61
C PRO A 214 9.41 6.59 13.89
N ALA A 215 8.08 6.73 13.77
CA ALA A 215 7.19 6.81 14.92
C ALA A 215 7.16 5.50 15.73
N ALA A 216 7.04 4.35 15.05
CA ALA A 216 7.11 3.03 15.71
C ALA A 216 8.49 2.81 16.35
N LEU A 217 9.58 3.17 15.65
CA LEU A 217 10.93 3.08 16.20
C LEU A 217 11.13 3.94 17.45
N LEU A 218 10.53 5.13 17.52
CA LEU A 218 10.63 5.99 18.70
C LEU A 218 10.02 5.29 19.92
N VAL A 219 8.81 4.75 19.78
CA VAL A 219 8.09 4.02 20.84
C VAL A 219 8.87 2.76 21.25
N LEU A 220 9.30 1.94 20.29
CA LEU A 220 10.05 0.71 20.53
C LEU A 220 11.41 0.96 21.20
N ASN A 221 12.12 2.03 20.82
CA ASN A 221 13.40 2.38 21.45
C ASN A 221 13.23 2.78 22.91
N ARG A 222 12.14 3.47 23.27
CA ARG A 222 11.82 3.76 24.68
C ARG A 222 11.47 2.49 25.43
N ALA A 223 10.60 1.65 24.88
CA ALA A 223 10.20 0.37 25.47
C ALA A 223 11.42 -0.55 25.73
N ARG A 224 12.37 -0.61 24.77
CA ARG A 224 13.62 -1.37 24.89
C ARG A 224 14.48 -0.95 26.08
N LYS A 225 14.49 0.34 26.46
CA LYS A 225 15.26 0.81 27.62
C LYS A 225 14.68 0.34 28.95
N ILE A 226 13.37 0.10 29.00
CA ILE A 226 12.67 -0.32 30.22
C ILE A 226 12.70 -1.84 30.35
N GLN A 227 12.31 -2.56 29.28
CA GLN A 227 12.29 -4.03 29.28
C GLN A 227 12.94 -4.59 28.00
N PRO A 228 14.28 -4.71 27.97
CA PRO A 228 15.02 -5.18 26.79
C PRO A 228 14.64 -6.59 26.34
N GLN A 229 14.13 -7.42 27.27
CA GLN A 229 13.79 -8.82 27.02
C GLN A 229 12.33 -9.03 26.57
N ASN A 230 11.53 -7.96 26.45
CA ASN A 230 10.15 -8.10 25.99
C ASN A 230 10.11 -8.70 24.56
N PRO A 231 9.34 -9.79 24.32
CA PRO A 231 9.30 -10.46 23.03
C PRO A 231 8.87 -9.57 21.86
N GLY A 232 7.86 -8.72 22.07
CA GLY A 232 7.34 -7.82 21.03
C GLY A 232 8.38 -6.76 20.64
N VAL A 233 9.04 -6.17 21.63
CA VAL A 233 10.13 -5.22 21.39
C VAL A 233 11.26 -5.88 20.59
N ARG A 234 11.74 -7.05 21.04
CA ARG A 234 12.80 -7.79 20.34
C ARG A 234 12.41 -8.14 18.91
N HIS A 235 11.16 -8.57 18.70
CA HIS A 235 10.64 -8.91 17.37
C HIS A 235 10.66 -7.71 16.42
N TYR A 236 10.08 -6.57 16.81
CA TYR A 236 9.97 -5.40 15.94
C TYR A 236 11.31 -4.68 15.74
N MET A 237 12.22 -4.73 16.71
CA MET A 237 13.58 -4.24 16.51
C MET A 237 14.33 -5.06 15.46
N ALA A 238 14.26 -6.40 15.53
CA ALA A 238 14.84 -7.26 14.50
C ALA A 238 14.12 -7.09 13.14
N LEU A 239 12.82 -6.81 13.12
CA LEU A 239 12.11 -6.45 11.89
C LEU A 239 12.63 -5.15 11.27
N ALA A 240 12.92 -4.14 12.10
CA ALA A 240 13.53 -2.90 11.62
C ALA A 240 14.93 -3.13 11.04
N GLU A 241 15.77 -3.93 11.72
CA GLU A 241 17.10 -4.33 11.22
C GLU A 241 17.00 -5.06 9.88
N TYR A 242 16.04 -5.99 9.75
CA TYR A 242 15.78 -6.70 8.50
C TYR A 242 15.40 -5.74 7.36
N GLN A 243 14.54 -4.76 7.65
CA GLN A 243 14.11 -3.76 6.66
C GLN A 243 15.23 -2.77 6.28
N ASP A 244 16.21 -2.58 7.15
CA ASP A 244 17.43 -1.81 6.90
C ASP A 244 18.52 -2.62 6.17
N GLY A 245 18.18 -3.84 5.71
CA GLY A 245 19.10 -4.73 4.99
C GLY A 245 20.09 -5.49 5.88
N LYS A 246 20.00 -5.35 7.21
CA LYS A 246 20.85 -6.08 8.18
C LYS A 246 20.26 -7.47 8.45
N VAL A 247 20.10 -8.25 7.39
CA VAL A 247 19.40 -9.55 7.41
C VAL A 247 20.04 -10.54 8.40
N GLU A 248 21.38 -10.56 8.49
CA GLU A 248 22.12 -11.42 9.43
C GLU A 248 21.85 -11.07 10.89
N GLN A 249 21.82 -9.77 11.23
CA GLN A 249 21.56 -9.29 12.59
C GLN A 249 20.12 -9.60 12.99
N ALA A 250 19.17 -9.33 12.10
CA ALA A 250 17.76 -9.64 12.30
C ALA A 250 17.54 -11.14 12.52
N LEU A 251 18.19 -11.99 11.71
CA LEU A 251 18.12 -13.45 11.84
C LEU A 251 18.66 -13.90 13.21
N ALA A 252 19.80 -13.36 13.63
CA ALA A 252 20.36 -13.66 14.95
C ALA A 252 19.41 -13.24 16.08
N GLY A 253 18.82 -12.03 15.98
CA GLY A 253 17.84 -11.51 16.94
C GLY A 253 16.60 -12.38 17.05
N TRP A 254 16.00 -12.79 15.92
CA TRP A 254 14.84 -13.67 15.92
C TRP A 254 15.15 -15.09 16.41
N LYS A 255 16.31 -15.66 16.07
CA LYS A 255 16.75 -16.97 16.59
C LYS A 255 16.94 -16.94 18.10
N ALA A 256 17.58 -15.91 18.63
CA ALA A 256 17.73 -15.72 20.07
C ALA A 256 16.35 -15.58 20.74
N LEU A 257 15.43 -14.80 20.15
CA LEU A 257 14.08 -14.66 20.69
C LEU A 257 13.32 -15.99 20.70
N ALA A 258 13.47 -16.80 19.65
CA ALA A 258 12.85 -18.12 19.59
C ALA A 258 13.42 -19.08 20.64
N ALA A 259 14.74 -19.05 20.88
CA ALA A 259 15.41 -19.87 21.88
C ALA A 259 15.00 -19.50 23.32
N ASP A 260 14.81 -18.21 23.59
CA ASP A 260 14.39 -17.71 24.92
C ASP A 260 12.89 -17.88 25.18
N SER A 261 12.10 -18.16 24.14
CA SER A 261 10.64 -18.29 24.25
C SER A 261 10.23 -19.64 24.83
N LYS A 262 9.20 -19.64 25.69
CA LYS A 262 8.61 -20.89 26.19
C LYS A 262 8.06 -21.75 25.04
N PRO A 263 8.18 -23.09 25.11
CA PRO A 263 7.52 -23.98 24.15
C PRO A 263 6.02 -23.65 24.05
N GLY A 264 5.51 -23.51 22.83
CA GLY A 264 4.10 -23.21 22.57
C GLY A 264 3.69 -21.73 22.69
N ALA A 265 4.63 -20.79 22.89
CA ALA A 265 4.29 -19.38 22.93
C ALA A 265 3.58 -18.92 21.63
N PRO A 266 2.49 -18.13 21.71
CA PRO A 266 1.60 -17.83 20.56
C PRO A 266 2.33 -17.21 19.36
N TRP A 267 3.37 -16.41 19.61
CA TRP A 267 4.14 -15.70 18.57
C TRP A 267 5.15 -16.58 17.83
N LEU A 268 5.51 -17.77 18.33
CA LEU A 268 6.57 -18.61 17.75
C LEU A 268 6.30 -18.96 16.29
N ASN A 269 5.03 -19.24 15.94
CA ASN A 269 4.67 -19.58 14.57
C ASN A 269 4.91 -18.42 13.60
N ALA A 270 4.58 -17.19 14.02
CA ALA A 270 4.83 -15.99 13.23
C ALA A 270 6.32 -15.69 13.13
N LEU A 271 7.05 -15.76 14.25
CA LEU A 271 8.49 -15.57 14.33
C LEU A 271 9.25 -16.55 13.42
N ASN A 272 8.85 -17.82 13.42
CA ASN A 272 9.44 -18.86 12.57
C ASN A 272 9.28 -18.58 11.07
N ARG A 273 8.25 -17.83 10.65
CA ARG A 273 8.13 -17.41 9.24
C ARG A 273 9.21 -16.39 8.88
N TRP A 274 9.49 -15.44 9.77
CA TRP A 274 10.55 -14.45 9.59
C TRP A 274 11.94 -15.08 9.56
N ILE A 275 12.22 -16.00 10.50
CA ILE A 275 13.48 -16.77 10.52
C ILE A 275 13.71 -17.48 9.18
N ARG A 276 12.72 -18.24 8.69
CA ARG A 276 12.83 -18.94 7.41
C ARG A 276 13.01 -17.99 6.23
N LYS A 277 12.35 -16.83 6.25
CA LYS A 277 12.49 -15.82 5.19
C LYS A 277 13.92 -15.30 5.13
N ALA A 278 14.49 -14.91 6.26
CA ALA A 278 15.86 -14.42 6.34
C ALA A 278 16.89 -15.52 6.01
N GLU A 279 16.69 -16.76 6.47
CA GLU A 279 17.56 -17.89 6.09
C GLU A 279 17.56 -18.11 4.57
N LYS A 280 16.39 -18.08 3.94
CA LYS A 280 16.27 -18.21 2.48
C LYS A 280 17.02 -17.09 1.75
N GLU A 281 16.91 -15.86 2.22
CA GLU A 281 17.57 -14.69 1.63
C GLU A 281 19.10 -14.76 1.75
N LEU A 282 19.60 -15.30 2.86
CA LEU A 282 21.04 -15.54 3.08
C LEU A 282 21.55 -16.85 2.45
N GLY A 283 20.69 -17.63 1.79
CA GLY A 283 21.08 -18.94 1.23
C GLY A 283 21.40 -20.01 2.28
N LEU A 284 20.93 -19.84 3.52
CA LEU A 284 21.15 -20.77 4.63
C LEU A 284 20.11 -21.90 4.64
N PRO A 285 20.47 -23.11 5.08
CA PRO A 285 19.51 -24.18 5.29
C PRO A 285 18.51 -23.82 6.40
N SER A 286 17.25 -24.18 6.21
CA SER A 286 16.19 -23.92 7.21
C SER A 286 16.54 -24.57 8.55
N SER A 287 16.72 -23.77 9.60
CA SER A 287 16.96 -24.28 10.96
C SER A 287 15.68 -24.71 11.67
N ILE A 288 14.55 -24.14 11.26
CA ILE A 288 13.23 -24.50 11.79
C ILE A 288 12.67 -25.68 10.98
N ALA A 289 12.36 -26.79 11.65
CA ALA A 289 11.69 -27.93 11.02
C ALA A 289 10.28 -27.54 10.52
N ARG A 290 9.86 -28.05 9.36
CA ARG A 290 8.50 -27.89 8.87
C ARG A 290 7.55 -28.77 9.69
N GLY A 291 7.00 -28.21 10.77
CA GLY A 291 6.01 -28.85 11.62
C GLY A 291 6.46 -28.96 13.07
N THR A 292 5.50 -29.00 14.01
CA THR A 292 5.68 -29.12 15.47
C THR A 292 6.14 -30.50 15.93
N GLY A 293 6.80 -31.26 15.04
CA GLY A 293 7.41 -32.54 15.36
C GLY A 293 8.87 -32.38 15.79
N PRO A 294 9.43 -33.31 16.58
CA PRO A 294 10.86 -33.32 16.86
C PRO A 294 11.64 -33.34 15.55
N ALA A 295 12.59 -32.41 15.40
CA ALA A 295 13.45 -32.33 14.24
C ALA A 295 14.32 -33.60 14.17
N LEU A 296 14.45 -34.18 12.97
CA LEU A 296 15.42 -35.25 12.72
C LEU A 296 16.85 -34.70 12.94
N SER A 297 17.69 -35.45 13.65
CA SER A 297 19.11 -35.10 13.82
C SER A 297 19.81 -35.04 12.46
N ALA A 298 20.99 -34.40 12.39
CA ALA A 298 21.78 -34.37 11.15
C ALA A 298 22.09 -35.78 10.64
N GLU A 299 22.38 -36.71 11.55
CA GLU A 299 22.62 -38.11 11.26
C GLU A 299 21.36 -38.82 10.72
N GLN A 300 20.21 -38.62 11.37
CA GLN A 300 18.94 -39.17 10.90
C GLN A 300 18.56 -38.65 9.51
N ARG A 301 18.90 -37.40 9.18
CA ARG A 301 18.67 -36.83 7.84
C ARG A 301 19.56 -37.46 6.77
N ALA A 302 20.84 -37.72 7.08
CA ALA A 302 21.75 -38.41 6.17
C ALA A 302 21.28 -39.84 5.91
N THR A 303 20.90 -40.57 6.95
CA THR A 303 20.37 -41.95 6.81
C THR A 303 19.10 -41.99 5.97
N VAL A 304 18.20 -41.02 6.11
CA VAL A 304 16.97 -40.94 5.27
C VAL A 304 17.27 -40.54 3.83
N ALA A 305 18.34 -39.76 3.59
CA ALA A 305 18.77 -39.36 2.26
C ALA A 305 19.31 -40.53 1.44
N ASP A 306 20.04 -41.45 2.09
CA ASP A 306 20.64 -42.63 1.47
C ASP A 306 19.66 -43.79 1.24
N MET A 307 18.45 -43.72 1.82
CA MET A 307 17.42 -44.76 1.63
C MET A 307 16.78 -44.71 0.25
N SER A 308 16.50 -45.89 -0.30
CA SER A 308 15.67 -46.02 -1.49
C SER A 308 14.24 -45.50 -1.25
N PRO A 309 13.50 -45.10 -2.30
CA PRO A 309 12.11 -44.67 -2.16
C PRO A 309 11.22 -45.69 -1.45
N ALA A 310 11.45 -46.99 -1.68
CA ALA A 310 10.68 -48.08 -1.07
C ALA A 310 10.95 -48.22 0.44
N GLU A 311 12.22 -48.12 0.85
CA GLU A 311 12.61 -48.15 2.27
C GLU A 311 12.09 -46.94 3.03
N ARG A 312 12.18 -45.76 2.40
CA ARG A 312 11.61 -44.52 2.96
C ARG A 312 10.10 -44.65 3.15
N ALA A 313 9.38 -45.21 2.18
CA ALA A 313 7.94 -45.45 2.30
C ALA A 313 7.61 -46.42 3.46
N LYS A 314 8.39 -47.50 3.62
CA LYS A 314 8.23 -48.46 4.74
C LYS A 314 8.52 -47.79 6.09
N MET A 315 9.55 -46.96 6.17
CA MET A 315 9.86 -46.17 7.36
C MET A 315 8.70 -45.23 7.72
N ILE A 316 8.21 -44.43 6.76
CA ILE A 316 7.10 -43.50 7.01
C ILE A 316 5.86 -44.27 7.49
N LYS A 317 5.49 -45.38 6.85
CA LYS A 317 4.39 -46.25 7.30
C LYS A 317 4.58 -46.71 8.75
N SER A 318 5.79 -47.11 9.14
CA SER A 318 6.09 -47.51 10.54
C SER A 318 5.99 -46.35 11.54
N MET A 319 6.28 -45.12 11.10
CA MET A 319 6.15 -43.92 11.95
C MET A 319 4.70 -43.54 12.14
N VAL A 320 3.89 -43.61 11.07
CA VAL A 320 2.45 -43.38 11.14
C VAL A 320 1.76 -44.44 11.99
N ALA A 321 2.14 -45.71 11.88
CA ALA A 321 1.61 -46.78 12.74
C ALA A 321 1.92 -46.55 14.23
N ARG A 322 3.13 -46.07 14.57
CA ARG A 322 3.47 -45.69 15.94
C ARG A 322 2.67 -44.48 16.42
N LEU A 323 2.41 -43.51 15.54
CA LEU A 323 1.56 -42.38 15.87
C LEU A 323 0.12 -42.83 16.14
N GLN A 324 -0.43 -43.72 15.31
CA GLN A 324 -1.74 -44.36 15.51
C GLN A 324 -1.82 -45.04 16.88
N SER A 325 -0.87 -45.92 17.21
CA SER A 325 -0.85 -46.61 18.51
C SER A 325 -0.88 -45.64 19.70
N LYS A 326 -0.18 -44.50 19.60
CA LYS A 326 -0.22 -43.47 20.63
C LYS A 326 -1.57 -42.77 20.73
N MET A 327 -2.31 -42.64 19.63
CA MET A 327 -3.65 -42.08 19.65
C MET A 327 -4.66 -43.07 20.23
N ASP A 328 -4.44 -44.36 20.03
CA ASP A 328 -5.24 -45.40 20.65
C ASP A 328 -5.00 -45.45 22.17
N GLU A 329 -3.76 -45.20 22.63
CA GLU A 329 -3.40 -45.10 24.05
C GLU A 329 -3.85 -43.80 24.72
N ASN A 330 -3.84 -42.67 23.99
CA ASN A 330 -4.29 -41.37 24.49
C ASN A 330 -5.29 -40.70 23.52
N PRO A 331 -6.57 -41.11 23.56
CA PRO A 331 -7.57 -40.66 22.60
C PRO A 331 -7.97 -39.19 22.76
N GLU A 332 -7.71 -38.57 23.91
CA GLU A 332 -8.04 -37.16 24.18
C GLU A 332 -7.08 -36.17 23.51
N ASN A 333 -5.98 -36.65 22.93
CA ASN A 333 -5.02 -35.80 22.23
C ASN A 333 -5.51 -35.40 20.82
N ILE A 334 -6.36 -34.37 20.77
CA ILE A 334 -6.95 -33.87 19.52
C ILE A 334 -5.89 -33.41 18.52
N GLU A 335 -4.84 -32.73 18.99
CA GLU A 335 -3.72 -32.31 18.11
C GLU A 335 -3.02 -33.53 17.50
N GLY A 336 -2.88 -34.61 18.27
CA GLY A 336 -2.34 -35.88 17.80
C GLY A 336 -3.18 -36.48 16.68
N TRP A 337 -4.50 -36.49 16.81
CA TRP A 337 -5.41 -36.96 15.74
C TRP A 337 -5.31 -36.12 14.47
N PHE A 338 -5.16 -34.80 14.59
CA PHE A 338 -4.92 -33.93 13.44
C PHE A 338 -3.59 -34.23 12.72
N ARG A 339 -2.53 -34.45 13.49
CA ARG A 339 -1.21 -34.82 12.93
C ARG A 339 -1.29 -36.16 12.20
N LEU A 340 -2.03 -37.12 12.76
CA LEU A 340 -2.25 -38.43 12.18
C LEU A 340 -3.07 -38.34 10.88
N ALA A 341 -4.17 -37.59 10.88
CA ALA A 341 -4.98 -37.35 9.70
C ALA A 341 -4.14 -36.74 8.56
N LYS A 342 -3.34 -35.72 8.86
CA LYS A 342 -2.42 -35.11 7.88
C LYS A 342 -1.38 -36.10 7.35
N ALA A 343 -0.84 -36.97 8.21
CA ALA A 343 0.13 -37.98 7.79
C ALA A 343 -0.50 -38.99 6.82
N TYR A 344 -1.72 -39.45 7.10
CA TYR A 344 -2.48 -40.31 6.21
C TYR A 344 -2.80 -39.62 4.86
N SER A 345 -3.17 -38.33 4.86
CA SER A 345 -3.40 -37.57 3.62
C SER A 345 -2.16 -37.49 2.74
N VAL A 346 -0.97 -37.26 3.32
CA VAL A 346 0.30 -37.20 2.57
C VAL A 346 0.64 -38.57 1.96
N LEU A 347 0.23 -39.66 2.61
CA LEU A 347 0.40 -41.02 2.10
C LEU A 347 -0.67 -41.44 1.08
N GLY A 348 -1.63 -40.58 0.76
CA GLY A 348 -2.77 -40.90 -0.10
C GLY A 348 -3.79 -41.84 0.55
N GLN A 349 -3.72 -42.05 1.86
CA GLN A 349 -4.64 -42.90 2.62
C GLN A 349 -5.84 -42.07 3.10
N LYS A 350 -6.72 -41.69 2.18
CA LYS A 350 -7.81 -40.75 2.44
C LYS A 350 -8.80 -41.28 3.48
N GLU A 351 -9.15 -42.56 3.41
CA GLU A 351 -10.10 -43.19 4.33
C GLU A 351 -9.59 -43.17 5.77
N ASP A 352 -8.29 -43.43 5.96
CA ASP A 352 -7.68 -43.43 7.29
C ASP A 352 -7.51 -42.00 7.83
N ALA A 353 -7.28 -41.01 6.95
CA ALA A 353 -7.28 -39.60 7.32
C ALA A 353 -8.66 -39.14 7.83
N ILE A 354 -9.73 -39.57 7.14
CA ILE A 354 -11.13 -39.31 7.55
C ILE A 354 -11.41 -39.95 8.91
N LYS A 355 -11.05 -41.23 9.10
CA LYS A 355 -11.24 -41.92 10.40
C LYS A 355 -10.50 -41.23 11.54
N ALA A 356 -9.26 -40.78 11.32
CA ALA A 356 -8.50 -40.05 12.33
C ALA A 356 -9.20 -38.73 12.72
N MET A 357 -9.76 -38.01 11.74
CA MET A 357 -10.57 -36.81 11.99
C MET A 357 -11.88 -37.11 12.73
N GLU A 358 -12.53 -38.24 12.45
CA GLU A 358 -13.72 -38.68 13.17
C GLU A 358 -13.41 -39.02 14.64
N GLN A 359 -12.27 -39.65 14.91
CA GLN A 359 -11.79 -39.83 16.30
C GLN A 359 -11.51 -38.49 16.97
N ALA A 360 -10.89 -37.53 16.26
CA ALA A 360 -10.69 -36.18 16.79
C ALA A 360 -12.02 -35.54 17.23
N ILE A 361 -13.08 -35.65 16.43
CA ILE A 361 -14.41 -35.12 16.76
C ILE A 361 -15.01 -35.83 17.98
N LYS A 362 -14.82 -37.15 18.08
CA LYS A 362 -15.37 -37.97 19.16
C LYS A 362 -14.85 -37.54 20.53
N TYR A 363 -13.56 -37.24 20.62
CA TYR A 363 -12.88 -36.91 21.89
C TYR A 363 -12.72 -35.40 22.13
N ALA A 364 -13.04 -34.54 21.14
CA ALA A 364 -12.90 -33.09 21.30
C ALA A 364 -13.94 -32.48 22.25
N PRO A 365 -13.59 -31.37 22.94
CA PRO A 365 -14.56 -30.50 23.61
C PRO A 365 -15.64 -29.95 22.66
N ASP A 366 -16.85 -29.70 23.19
CA ASP A 366 -18.01 -29.31 22.37
C ASP A 366 -17.83 -28.00 21.60
N ASP A 367 -17.07 -27.04 22.13
CA ASP A 367 -16.73 -25.78 21.48
C ASP A 367 -15.83 -25.98 20.26
N GLN A 368 -15.02 -27.04 20.24
CA GLN A 368 -14.08 -27.33 19.15
C GLN A 368 -14.72 -28.19 18.05
N LYS A 369 -15.71 -29.03 18.37
CA LYS A 369 -16.37 -29.95 17.41
C LYS A 369 -16.85 -29.29 16.12
N PRO A 370 -17.48 -28.09 16.12
CA PRO A 370 -17.93 -27.44 14.88
C PRO A 370 -16.78 -27.16 13.90
N GLN A 371 -15.64 -26.69 14.42
CA GLN A 371 -14.48 -26.37 13.60
C GLN A 371 -13.84 -27.64 13.02
N ILE A 372 -13.71 -28.70 13.83
CA ILE A 372 -13.15 -29.99 13.39
C ILE A 372 -14.06 -30.63 12.32
N LYS A 373 -15.40 -30.56 12.50
CA LYS A 373 -16.38 -31.01 11.48
C LYS A 373 -16.22 -30.26 10.16
N LYS A 374 -16.04 -28.93 10.18
CA LYS A 374 -15.78 -28.15 8.95
C LYS A 374 -14.53 -28.65 8.22
N GLN A 375 -13.46 -28.97 8.97
CA GLN A 375 -12.22 -29.50 8.38
C GLN A 375 -12.39 -30.92 7.81
N LEU A 376 -13.17 -31.77 8.47
CA LEU A 376 -13.53 -33.10 7.96
C LEU A 376 -14.30 -33.01 6.63
N GLU A 377 -15.25 -32.08 6.53
CA GLU A 377 -15.99 -31.86 5.28
C GLU A 377 -15.10 -31.38 4.13
N ILE A 378 -14.11 -30.53 4.41
CA ILE A 378 -13.11 -30.13 3.42
C ILE A 378 -12.29 -31.34 2.97
N LEU A 379 -11.83 -32.16 3.91
CA LEU A 379 -11.04 -33.36 3.61
C LEU A 379 -11.81 -34.38 2.75
N LYS A 380 -13.11 -34.55 3.00
CA LYS A 380 -13.98 -35.43 2.19
C LYS A 380 -14.09 -34.94 0.74
N LYS A 381 -14.13 -33.63 0.52
CA LYS A 381 -14.34 -32.98 -0.78
C LYS A 381 -13.09 -32.86 -1.67
N GLN A 382 -11.89 -33.09 -1.14
CA GLN A 382 -10.68 -33.10 -1.95
C GLN A 382 -10.60 -34.43 -2.73
N GLU A 383 -10.79 -34.38 -4.06
CA GLU A 383 -10.56 -35.49 -5.01
C GLU A 383 -9.09 -35.60 -5.40
#